data_AF-A0A6A6H3E1-F1
#
_entry.id   AF-A0A6A6H3E1-F1
#
_cell.length_a   1.000
_cell.length_b   1.000
_cell.length_c   1.000
_cell.angle_alpha   90.00
_cell.angle_beta   90.00
_cell.angle_gamma   90.00
#
_symmetry.space_group_name_H-M   'P 1'
#
loop_
_entity.id
_entity.type
_entity.pdbx_description
1 polymer ?
#
loop_
_entity_poly.entity_id
_entity_poly.type
_entity_poly.pdbx_seq_one_letter_code
_entity_poly.pdbx_strand_id
1 'polypeptide(L)'
;MAATRFGRVISVIAWTLLVRSMLAMAARFITKFKAKRPYGLDDALAIGSLLFCIGSGIAVSILDVHGLGAPGETLTTNELDTASKALYAGNLLFIASLALAKLSIVVLIHQITPSESHRRLNYAISALVTVAAVTSIFAEAFQCALPTVWLLSGARCINRIALWSYFGTVQLLSDICLIGLPIYILFGLQLSFGRKLAVLVCFGTRIFDIAAISVQFKYVKLWGSSTPSEALWPWVLMTQIIQFVTIISACVPYLRPLLTSYPSGMFTNDEIRRKRTKGTYAVSRDDTDLVGLRDSSIKSKPPSSHDMPSTSY
;
A
#
# COMPACT_ATOMS: atom_id res chain seq x y z
N MET A 1 -19.36 13.40 31.58
CA MET A 1 -18.02 12.85 31.92
C MET A 1 -17.62 11.63 31.07
N ALA A 2 -18.55 10.82 30.55
CA ALA A 2 -18.23 9.70 29.63
C ALA A 2 -17.95 10.16 28.18
N ALA A 3 -18.68 11.16 27.69
CA ALA A 3 -18.50 11.78 26.37
C ALA A 3 -17.05 12.21 26.06
N THR A 4 -16.40 12.88 27.01
CA THR A 4 -15.02 13.37 26.87
C THR A 4 -13.95 12.26 26.87
N ARG A 5 -14.31 11.01 27.22
CA ARG A 5 -13.36 9.88 27.17
C ARG A 5 -13.19 9.36 25.74
N PHE A 6 -14.25 9.33 24.94
CA PHE A 6 -14.21 8.75 23.60
C PHE A 6 -13.42 9.63 22.63
N GLY A 7 -13.64 10.94 22.65
CA GLY A 7 -12.91 11.87 21.81
C GLY A 7 -11.38 11.82 22.04
N ARG A 8 -10.94 11.86 23.32
CA ARG A 8 -9.52 11.75 23.68
C ARG A 8 -8.87 10.47 23.18
N VAL A 9 -9.58 9.34 23.28
CA VAL A 9 -9.09 8.05 22.77
C VAL A 9 -8.93 8.10 21.25
N ILE A 10 -9.87 8.70 20.53
CA ILE A 10 -9.80 8.85 19.07
C ILE A 10 -8.62 9.72 18.67
N SER A 11 -8.39 10.83 19.37
CA SER A 11 -7.25 11.72 19.13
C SER A 11 -5.92 10.98 19.35
N VAL A 12 -5.76 10.26 20.47
CA VAL A 12 -4.56 9.44 20.73
C VAL A 12 -4.35 8.41 19.62
N ILE A 13 -5.39 7.69 19.22
CA ILE A 13 -5.31 6.72 18.12
C ILE A 13 -4.89 7.43 16.83
N ALA A 14 -5.54 8.54 16.45
CA ALA A 14 -5.21 9.29 15.24
C ALA A 14 -3.74 9.72 15.21
N TRP A 15 -3.19 10.25 16.31
CA TRP A 15 -1.78 10.63 16.39
C TRP A 15 -0.85 9.43 16.27
N THR A 16 -1.16 8.29 16.92
CA THR A 16 -0.33 7.09 16.79
C THR A 16 -0.34 6.52 15.37
N LEU A 17 -1.48 6.56 14.68
CA LEU A 17 -1.62 6.13 13.29
C LEU A 17 -0.89 7.09 12.33
N LEU A 18 -0.94 8.40 12.59
CA LEU A 18 -0.23 9.42 11.83
C LEU A 18 1.29 9.22 11.93
N VAL A 19 1.82 9.03 13.14
CA VAL A 19 3.25 8.75 13.35
C VAL A 19 3.68 7.49 12.59
N ARG A 20 2.88 6.42 12.66
CA ARG A 20 3.17 5.18 11.90
C ARG A 20 3.12 5.40 10.38
N SER A 21 2.21 6.24 9.89
CA SER A 21 2.13 6.62 8.47
C SER A 21 3.37 7.38 8.01
N MET A 22 3.84 8.34 8.81
CA MET A 22 5.07 9.09 8.55
C MET A 22 6.28 8.16 8.50
N LEU A 23 6.38 7.21 9.44
CA LEU A 23 7.45 6.21 9.45
C LEU A 23 7.40 5.31 8.20
N ALA A 24 6.22 4.84 7.80
CA ALA A 24 6.06 4.04 6.59
C ALA A 24 6.48 4.82 5.33
N MET A 25 6.11 6.10 5.25
CA MET A 25 6.50 6.98 4.15
C MET A 25 8.01 7.24 4.14
N ALA A 26 8.61 7.51 5.29
CA ALA A 26 10.06 7.66 5.44
C ALA A 26 10.79 6.39 4.99
N ALA A 27 10.29 5.20 5.38
CA ALA A 27 10.85 3.92 4.96
C ALA A 27 10.78 3.73 3.44
N ARG A 28 9.66 4.12 2.80
CA ARG A 28 9.54 4.16 1.33
C ARG A 28 10.63 5.04 0.70
N PHE A 29 10.80 6.28 1.19
CA PHE A 29 11.81 7.21 0.68
C PHE A 29 13.23 6.70 0.86
N ILE A 30 13.56 6.18 2.04
CA ILE A 30 14.87 5.59 2.34
C ILE A 30 15.14 4.39 1.42
N THR A 31 14.14 3.54 1.18
CA THR A 31 14.28 2.38 0.28
C THR A 31 14.54 2.83 -1.14
N LYS A 32 13.82 3.84 -1.63
CA LYS A 32 13.98 4.39 -2.98
C LYS A 32 15.35 5.05 -3.16
N PHE A 33 15.79 5.81 -2.16
CA PHE A 33 17.12 6.42 -2.08
C PHE A 33 18.23 5.37 -2.11
N LYS A 34 18.16 4.35 -1.25
CA LYS A 34 19.14 3.24 -1.22
C LYS A 34 19.15 2.44 -2.52
N ALA A 35 18.00 2.28 -3.17
CA ALA A 35 17.87 1.63 -4.46
C ALA A 35 18.28 2.52 -5.66
N LYS A 36 18.75 3.76 -5.41
CA LYS A 36 19.10 4.77 -6.43
C LYS A 36 18.02 4.97 -7.49
N ARG A 37 16.75 4.85 -7.10
CA ARG A 37 15.61 5.04 -8.01
C ARG A 37 15.26 6.53 -8.09
N PRO A 38 14.96 7.05 -9.30
CA PRO A 38 14.62 8.46 -9.45
C PRO A 38 13.30 8.79 -8.75
N TYR A 39 13.22 9.98 -8.16
CA TYR A 39 11.97 10.50 -7.63
C TYR A 39 11.01 10.84 -8.77
N GLY A 40 9.76 10.46 -8.62
CA GLY A 40 8.76 10.54 -9.68
C GLY A 40 7.44 11.11 -9.21
N LEU A 41 6.48 11.17 -10.13
CA LEU A 41 5.10 11.59 -9.86
C LEU A 41 4.46 10.76 -8.74
N ASP A 42 4.82 9.48 -8.62
CA ASP A 42 4.36 8.62 -7.55
C ASP A 42 4.74 9.12 -6.15
N ASP A 43 5.90 9.77 -5.99
CA ASP A 43 6.33 10.29 -4.70
C ASP A 43 5.66 11.63 -4.37
N ALA A 44 5.48 12.50 -5.37
CA ALA A 44 4.75 13.75 -5.18
C ALA A 44 3.31 13.49 -4.71
N LEU A 45 2.63 12.52 -5.32
CA LEU A 45 1.30 12.08 -4.92
C LEU A 45 1.31 11.49 -3.50
N ALA A 46 2.31 10.67 -3.16
CA ALA A 46 2.45 10.09 -1.84
C ALA A 46 2.69 11.15 -0.75
N ILE A 47 3.51 12.17 -1.02
CA ILE A 47 3.73 13.31 -0.12
C ILE A 47 2.44 14.11 0.04
N GLY A 48 1.75 14.42 -1.06
CA GLY A 48 0.46 15.12 -1.00
C GLY A 48 -0.57 14.35 -0.15
N SER A 49 -0.63 13.02 -0.29
CA SER A 49 -1.46 12.19 0.58
C SER A 49 -1.08 12.34 2.05
N LEU A 50 0.21 12.33 2.39
CA LEU A 50 0.65 12.47 3.77
C LEU A 50 0.29 13.86 4.34
N LEU A 51 0.45 14.92 3.54
CA LEU A 51 0.09 16.28 3.96
C LEU A 51 -1.41 16.40 4.25
N PHE A 52 -2.28 15.85 3.39
CA PHE A 52 -3.71 15.83 3.65
C PHE A 52 -4.08 14.92 4.83
N CYS A 53 -3.34 13.84 5.08
CA CYS A 53 -3.49 13.03 6.28
C CYS A 53 -3.16 13.81 7.56
N ILE A 54 -2.10 14.61 7.55
CA ILE A 54 -1.75 15.47 8.68
C ILE A 54 -2.86 16.50 8.90
N GLY A 55 -3.34 17.16 7.84
CA GLY A 55 -4.45 18.10 7.91
C GLY A 55 -5.72 17.47 8.49
N SER A 56 -6.07 16.26 8.05
CA SER A 56 -7.22 15.52 8.60
C SER A 56 -7.03 15.19 10.08
N GLY A 57 -5.83 14.82 10.51
CA GLY A 57 -5.54 14.55 11.93
C GLY A 57 -5.66 15.80 12.81
N ILE A 58 -5.23 16.96 12.30
CA ILE A 58 -5.42 18.26 12.97
C ILE A 58 -6.91 18.57 13.08
N ALA A 59 -7.68 18.37 12.00
CA ALA A 59 -9.13 18.59 12.02
C ALA A 59 -9.85 17.69 13.04
N VAL A 60 -9.46 16.42 13.16
CA VAL A 60 -9.98 15.50 14.19
C VAL A 60 -9.61 15.98 15.60
N SER A 61 -8.41 16.52 15.79
CA SER A 61 -7.99 17.07 17.09
C SER A 61 -8.84 18.28 17.50
N ILE A 62 -9.19 19.16 16.57
CA ILE A 62 -10.11 20.29 16.81
C ILE A 62 -11.52 19.76 17.12
N LEU A 63 -11.99 18.77 16.36
CA LEU A 63 -13.29 18.14 16.57
C LEU A 63 -13.43 17.48 17.95
N ASP A 64 -12.37 16.84 18.44
CA ASP A 64 -12.31 16.26 19.79
C ASP A 64 -12.48 17.33 20.89
N VAL A 65 -11.71 18.42 20.80
CA VAL A 65 -11.75 19.51 21.78
C VAL A 65 -13.12 20.18 21.85
N HIS A 66 -13.84 20.27 20.71
CA HIS A 66 -15.03 21.10 20.57
C HIS A 66 -16.37 20.35 20.42
N GLY A 67 -16.42 19.02 20.50
CA GLY A 67 -17.74 18.38 20.55
C GLY A 67 -17.89 16.91 20.17
N LEU A 68 -16.81 16.17 19.87
CA LEU A 68 -16.95 14.75 19.52
C LEU A 68 -17.48 13.92 20.70
N GLY A 69 -18.65 13.30 20.53
CA GLY A 69 -19.25 12.43 21.53
C GLY A 69 -19.94 13.15 22.69
N ALA A 70 -19.96 14.48 22.70
CA ALA A 70 -20.65 15.29 23.71
C ALA A 70 -22.14 15.47 23.39
N PRO A 71 -23.03 15.44 24.41
CA PRO A 71 -24.43 15.67 24.17
C PRO A 71 -24.68 17.00 23.47
N GLY A 72 -25.46 16.99 22.39
CA GLY A 72 -25.70 18.20 21.58
C GLY A 72 -26.24 19.38 22.41
N GLU A 73 -26.99 19.07 23.47
CA GLU A 73 -27.59 20.03 24.42
C GLU A 73 -26.57 20.66 25.39
N THR A 74 -25.38 20.08 25.53
CA THR A 74 -24.32 20.58 26.43
C THR A 74 -23.30 21.46 25.73
N LEU A 75 -23.36 21.56 24.40
CA LEU A 75 -22.42 22.33 23.59
C LEU A 75 -22.95 23.73 23.35
N THR A 76 -22.07 24.73 23.47
CA THR A 76 -22.40 26.08 23.02
C THR A 76 -22.53 26.11 21.50
N THR A 77 -23.31 27.06 20.97
CA THR A 77 -23.49 27.24 19.51
C THR A 77 -22.16 27.44 18.78
N ASN A 78 -21.20 28.12 19.41
CA ASN A 78 -19.87 28.35 18.86
C ASN A 78 -19.00 27.09 18.81
N GLU A 79 -19.09 26.22 19.83
CA GLU A 79 -18.36 24.94 19.86
C GLU A 79 -18.89 23.99 18.79
N LEU A 80 -20.22 23.89 18.67
CA LEU A 80 -20.86 23.07 17.65
C LEU A 80 -20.51 23.54 16.23
N ASP A 81 -20.49 24.85 15.99
CA ASP A 81 -20.09 25.44 14.70
C ASP A 81 -18.63 25.09 14.36
N THR A 82 -17.72 25.25 15.32
CA THR A 82 -16.29 24.94 15.16
C THR A 82 -16.06 23.46 14.90
N ALA A 83 -16.71 22.58 15.66
CA ALA A 83 -16.69 21.13 15.48
C ALA A 83 -17.21 20.73 14.10
N SER A 84 -18.32 21.32 13.65
CA SER A 84 -18.92 21.07 12.34
C SER A 84 -17.97 21.46 11.19
N LYS A 85 -17.32 22.62 11.29
CA LYS A 85 -16.30 23.08 10.33
C LYS A 85 -15.09 22.15 10.30
N ALA A 86 -14.63 21.69 11.47
CA ALA A 86 -13.51 20.76 11.58
C ALA A 86 -13.83 19.41 10.95
N LEU A 87 -15.02 18.84 11.22
CA LEU A 87 -15.48 17.60 10.60
C LEU A 87 -15.58 17.73 9.07
N TYR A 88 -16.16 18.83 8.59
CA TYR A 88 -16.28 19.13 7.17
C TYR A 88 -14.91 19.22 6.47
N ALA A 89 -13.98 20.02 7.02
CA ALA A 89 -12.62 20.12 6.49
C ALA A 89 -11.88 18.78 6.55
N GLY A 90 -12.04 18.02 7.65
CA GLY A 90 -11.46 16.70 7.83
C GLY A 90 -11.93 15.70 6.76
N ASN A 91 -13.22 15.69 6.44
CA ASN A 91 -13.78 14.82 5.39
C ASN A 91 -13.22 15.12 4.00
N LEU A 92 -13.09 16.40 3.62
CA LEU A 92 -12.48 16.80 2.35
C LEU A 92 -11.02 16.36 2.25
N LEU A 93 -10.25 16.59 3.32
CA LEU A 93 -8.84 16.19 3.41
C LEU A 93 -8.68 14.66 3.38
N PHE A 94 -9.59 13.93 4.03
CA PHE A 94 -9.65 12.48 3.99
C PHE A 94 -9.86 11.94 2.57
N ILE A 95 -10.85 12.46 1.84
CA ILE A 95 -11.12 12.05 0.45
C ILE A 95 -9.90 12.32 -0.44
N ALA A 96 -9.32 13.52 -0.33
CA ALA A 96 -8.14 13.91 -1.11
C ALA A 96 -6.92 13.01 -0.80
N SER A 97 -6.69 12.72 0.48
CA SER A 97 -5.60 11.83 0.91
C SER A 97 -5.75 10.43 0.32
N LEU A 98 -6.93 9.81 0.41
CA LEU A 98 -7.15 8.47 -0.13
C LEU A 98 -6.95 8.43 -1.64
N ALA A 99 -7.44 9.44 -2.36
CA ALA A 99 -7.28 9.54 -3.80
C ALA A 99 -5.80 9.63 -4.20
N LEU A 100 -5.02 10.51 -3.55
CA LEU A 100 -3.60 10.67 -3.87
C LEU A 100 -2.78 9.41 -3.55
N ALA A 101 -3.05 8.72 -2.44
CA ALA A 101 -2.40 7.45 -2.12
C ALA A 101 -2.69 6.38 -3.17
N LYS A 102 -3.97 6.26 -3.61
CA LYS A 102 -4.36 5.34 -4.68
C LYS A 102 -3.71 5.69 -6.01
N LEU A 103 -3.69 6.96 -6.38
CA LEU A 103 -3.04 7.43 -7.61
C LEU A 103 -1.52 7.17 -7.59
N SER A 104 -0.84 7.31 -6.44
CA SER A 104 0.57 6.92 -6.30
C SER A 104 0.79 5.45 -6.69
N ILE A 105 -0.11 4.56 -6.30
CA ILE A 105 -0.03 3.13 -6.65
C ILE A 105 -0.34 2.92 -8.14
N VAL A 106 -1.34 3.60 -8.69
CA VAL A 106 -1.66 3.53 -10.13
C VAL A 106 -0.46 3.96 -10.97
N VAL A 107 0.24 5.03 -10.57
CA VAL A 107 1.47 5.48 -11.23
C VAL A 107 2.57 4.42 -11.09
N LEU A 108 2.73 3.80 -9.93
CA LEU A 108 3.67 2.70 -9.76
C LEU A 108 3.35 1.52 -10.68
N ILE A 109 2.07 1.11 -10.76
CA ILE A 109 1.64 0.02 -11.64
C ILE A 109 1.90 0.39 -13.10
N HIS A 110 1.67 1.64 -13.49
CA HIS A 110 1.98 2.13 -14.83
C HIS A 110 3.47 1.96 -15.16
N GLN A 111 4.36 2.35 -14.26
CA GLN A 111 5.82 2.28 -14.46
C GLN A 111 6.34 0.84 -14.63
N ILE A 112 5.71 -0.14 -13.97
CA ILE A 112 6.12 -1.55 -14.06
C ILE A 112 5.49 -2.31 -15.23
N THR A 113 4.54 -1.70 -15.95
CA THR A 113 3.72 -2.38 -16.96
C THR A 113 4.25 -2.08 -18.37
N PRO A 114 4.80 -3.06 -19.09
CA PRO A 114 5.33 -2.85 -20.44
C PRO A 114 4.27 -2.94 -21.56
N SER A 115 3.11 -3.54 -21.31
CA SER A 115 2.09 -3.81 -22.34
C SER A 115 1.09 -2.68 -22.50
N GLU A 116 0.84 -2.25 -23.76
CA GLU A 116 -0.12 -1.20 -24.10
C GLU A 116 -1.57 -1.52 -23.66
N SER A 117 -2.00 -2.77 -23.78
CA SER A 117 -3.35 -3.17 -23.33
C SER A 117 -3.52 -3.02 -21.82
N HIS A 118 -2.49 -3.38 -21.05
CA HIS A 118 -2.48 -3.21 -19.60
C HIS A 118 -2.39 -1.72 -19.20
N ARG A 119 -1.68 -0.89 -20.00
CA ARG A 119 -1.63 0.56 -19.79
C ARG A 119 -3.02 1.20 -19.97
N ARG A 120 -3.82 0.78 -20.94
CA ARG A 120 -5.22 1.25 -21.10
C ARG A 120 -6.06 0.94 -19.87
N LEU A 121 -5.97 -0.27 -19.33
CA LEU A 121 -6.68 -0.64 -18.11
C LEU A 121 -6.21 0.19 -16.90
N ASN A 122 -4.90 0.46 -16.80
CA ASN A 122 -4.36 1.32 -15.76
C ASN A 122 -4.89 2.76 -15.87
N TYR A 123 -5.00 3.33 -17.08
CA TYR A 123 -5.63 4.63 -17.29
C TYR A 123 -7.11 4.63 -16.92
N ALA A 124 -7.84 3.55 -17.21
CA ALA A 124 -9.24 3.43 -16.80
C ALA A 124 -9.39 3.43 -15.27
N ILE A 125 -8.51 2.72 -14.54
CA ILE A 125 -8.50 2.74 -13.06
C ILE A 125 -8.08 4.11 -12.54
N SER A 126 -7.08 4.76 -13.16
CA SER A 126 -6.70 6.13 -12.84
C SER A 126 -7.89 7.07 -12.95
N ALA A 127 -8.62 7.01 -14.06
CA ALA A 127 -9.79 7.83 -14.31
C ALA A 127 -10.90 7.54 -13.30
N LEU A 128 -11.15 6.26 -12.98
CA LEU A 128 -12.11 5.87 -11.95
C LEU A 128 -11.79 6.52 -10.60
N VAL A 129 -10.54 6.43 -10.13
CA VAL A 129 -10.12 7.01 -8.85
C VAL A 129 -10.22 8.54 -8.88
N THR A 130 -9.75 9.19 -9.95
CA THR A 130 -9.80 10.65 -10.05
C THR A 130 -11.23 11.17 -10.12
N VAL A 131 -12.09 10.59 -10.96
CA VAL A 131 -13.49 11.00 -11.10
C VAL A 131 -14.24 10.78 -9.79
N ALA A 132 -14.04 9.64 -9.13
CA ALA A 132 -14.63 9.37 -7.82
C ALA A 132 -14.22 10.40 -6.77
N ALA A 133 -12.93 10.74 -6.72
CA ALA A 133 -12.41 11.73 -5.79
C ALA A 133 -12.98 13.13 -6.06
N VAL A 134 -12.95 13.57 -7.31
CA VAL A 134 -13.49 14.88 -7.72
C VAL A 134 -14.98 14.95 -7.40
N THR A 135 -15.78 14.00 -7.88
CA THR A 135 -17.24 14.00 -7.61
C THR A 135 -17.56 13.99 -6.13
N SER A 136 -16.80 13.23 -5.32
CA SER A 136 -17.02 13.17 -3.86
C SER A 136 -16.59 14.45 -3.15
N ILE A 137 -15.47 15.07 -3.56
CA ILE A 137 -15.04 16.38 -3.04
C ILE A 137 -16.08 17.45 -3.36
N PHE A 138 -16.59 17.49 -4.60
CA PHE A 138 -17.65 18.43 -4.97
C PHE A 138 -18.95 18.15 -4.22
N ALA A 139 -19.34 16.89 -4.08
CA ALA A 139 -20.55 16.52 -3.34
C ALA A 139 -20.46 16.93 -1.86
N GLU A 140 -19.32 16.70 -1.20
CA GLU A 140 -19.09 17.17 0.16
C GLU A 140 -19.02 18.71 0.22
N ALA A 141 -18.29 19.36 -0.70
CA ALA A 141 -18.11 20.81 -0.71
C ALA A 141 -19.43 21.58 -0.86
N PHE A 142 -20.39 20.99 -1.57
CA PHE A 142 -21.73 21.54 -1.80
C PHE A 142 -22.82 20.74 -1.09
N GLN A 143 -22.50 20.11 0.04
CA GLN A 143 -23.45 19.23 0.74
C GLN A 143 -24.71 19.94 1.27
N CYS A 144 -24.63 21.25 1.54
CA CYS A 144 -25.72 22.06 2.07
C CYS A 144 -25.73 23.45 1.41
N ALA A 145 -26.81 24.21 1.60
CA ALA A 145 -26.92 25.58 1.09
C ALA A 145 -25.90 26.54 1.74
N LEU A 146 -25.32 27.45 0.94
CA LEU A 146 -24.53 28.58 1.42
C LEU A 146 -25.40 29.52 2.26
N PRO A 147 -24.87 30.15 3.33
CA PRO A 147 -23.48 30.17 3.79
C PRO A 147 -23.10 29.07 4.80
N THR A 148 -24.02 28.19 5.16
CA THR A 148 -23.90 27.25 6.30
C THR A 148 -23.59 25.82 5.85
N VAL A 149 -22.67 25.67 4.89
CA VAL A 149 -22.40 24.38 4.21
C VAL A 149 -21.87 23.27 5.14
N TRP A 150 -21.28 23.64 6.28
CA TRP A 150 -20.72 22.73 7.27
C TRP A 150 -21.73 22.25 8.32
N LEU A 151 -22.92 22.87 8.42
CA LEU A 151 -23.86 22.54 9.49
C LEU A 151 -24.47 21.15 9.29
N LEU A 152 -24.48 20.35 10.36
CA LEU A 152 -25.05 19.00 10.34
C LEU A 152 -26.60 19.02 10.23
N SER A 153 -27.26 20.14 10.52
CA SER A 153 -28.73 20.26 10.57
C SER A 153 -29.23 21.50 9.82
N GLY A 154 -29.03 21.56 8.50
CA GLY A 154 -29.54 22.63 7.63
C GLY A 154 -30.85 22.27 6.90
N ALA A 155 -31.65 23.28 6.55
CA ALA A 155 -32.98 23.11 5.92
C ALA A 155 -32.95 22.51 4.49
N ARG A 156 -31.80 22.56 3.79
CA ARG A 156 -31.59 21.98 2.46
C ARG A 156 -30.18 21.42 2.34
N CYS A 157 -30.02 20.15 2.69
CA CYS A 157 -28.78 19.39 2.52
C CYS A 157 -29.05 18.15 1.65
N ILE A 158 -28.02 17.70 0.93
CA ILE A 158 -28.07 16.42 0.23
C ILE A 158 -28.12 15.26 1.23
N ASN A 159 -28.57 14.10 0.77
CA ASN A 159 -28.60 12.91 1.60
C ASN A 159 -27.17 12.41 1.86
N ARG A 160 -26.62 12.72 3.04
CA ARG A 160 -25.27 12.32 3.47
C ARG A 160 -25.08 10.81 3.52
N ILE A 161 -26.12 10.05 3.89
CA ILE A 161 -26.06 8.58 3.89
C ILE A 161 -25.82 8.10 2.45
N ALA A 162 -26.53 8.68 1.47
CA ALA A 162 -26.35 8.34 0.06
C ALA A 162 -24.97 8.73 -0.46
N LEU A 163 -24.48 9.94 -0.11
CA LEU A 163 -23.13 10.37 -0.48
C LEU A 163 -22.05 9.43 0.06
N TRP A 164 -22.06 9.16 1.36
CA TRP A 164 -21.05 8.32 1.99
C TRP A 164 -21.16 6.85 1.59
N SER A 165 -22.37 6.37 1.26
CA SER A 165 -22.55 5.05 0.66
C SER A 165 -21.95 4.99 -0.75
N TYR A 166 -22.21 6.00 -1.59
CA TYR A 166 -21.61 6.12 -2.91
C TYR A 166 -20.07 6.13 -2.82
N PHE A 167 -19.51 7.00 -1.97
CA PHE A 167 -18.07 7.10 -1.79
C PHE A 167 -17.45 5.78 -1.32
N GLY A 168 -18.05 5.13 -0.32
CA GLY A 168 -17.61 3.82 0.16
C GLY A 168 -17.65 2.74 -0.92
N THR A 169 -18.69 2.69 -1.74
CA THR A 169 -18.84 1.69 -2.81
C THR A 169 -17.79 1.88 -3.89
N VAL A 170 -17.55 3.12 -4.32
CA VAL A 170 -16.53 3.39 -5.35
C VAL A 170 -15.12 3.16 -4.80
N GLN A 171 -14.89 3.43 -3.52
CA GLN A 171 -13.62 3.08 -2.88
C GLN A 171 -13.39 1.58 -2.85
N LEU A 172 -14.38 0.79 -2.45
CA LEU A 172 -14.31 -0.66 -2.49
C LEU A 172 -14.01 -1.18 -3.91
N LEU A 173 -14.73 -0.67 -4.91
CA LEU A 173 -14.54 -1.06 -6.31
C LEU A 173 -13.12 -0.76 -6.79
N SER A 174 -12.62 0.46 -6.54
CA SER A 174 -11.26 0.84 -6.94
C SER A 174 -10.19 -0.02 -6.26
N ASP A 175 -10.40 -0.48 -5.02
CA ASP A 175 -9.47 -1.38 -4.33
C ASP A 175 -9.44 -2.77 -4.94
N ILE A 176 -10.60 -3.31 -5.31
CA ILE A 176 -10.70 -4.57 -6.06
C ILE A 176 -9.97 -4.45 -7.40
N CYS A 177 -10.16 -3.34 -8.13
CA CYS A 177 -9.46 -3.09 -9.39
C CYS A 177 -7.93 -3.02 -9.21
N LEU A 178 -7.46 -2.35 -8.15
CA LEU A 178 -6.02 -2.22 -7.84
C LEU A 178 -5.37 -3.55 -7.42
N ILE A 179 -6.13 -4.48 -6.84
CA ILE A 179 -5.67 -5.85 -6.56
C ILE A 179 -5.68 -6.67 -7.86
N GLY A 180 -6.75 -6.57 -8.65
CA GLY A 180 -6.95 -7.36 -9.87
C GLY A 180 -5.97 -7.02 -10.98
N LEU A 181 -5.61 -5.75 -11.15
CA LEU A 181 -4.71 -5.29 -12.21
C LEU A 181 -3.34 -6.00 -12.19
N PRO A 182 -2.56 -5.99 -11.08
CA PRO A 182 -1.28 -6.67 -11.03
C PRO A 182 -1.44 -8.19 -11.16
N ILE A 183 -2.52 -8.78 -10.64
CA ILE A 183 -2.83 -10.22 -10.85
C ILE A 183 -2.94 -10.52 -12.34
N TYR A 184 -3.75 -9.73 -13.06
CA TYR A 184 -3.97 -9.87 -14.50
C TYR A 184 -2.67 -9.72 -15.29
N ILE A 185 -1.86 -8.68 -14.98
CA ILE A 185 -0.54 -8.47 -15.62
C ILE A 185 0.39 -9.68 -15.42
N LEU A 186 0.37 -10.29 -14.23
CA LEU A 186 1.22 -11.43 -13.87
C LEU A 186 0.77 -12.76 -14.48
N PHE A 187 -0.44 -12.87 -15.02
CA PHE A 187 -0.87 -14.09 -15.72
C PHE A 187 -0.17 -14.27 -17.05
N GLY A 188 0.13 -13.17 -17.76
CA GLY A 188 0.84 -13.21 -19.05
C GLY A 188 2.36 -13.20 -18.96
N LEU A 189 2.95 -12.95 -17.78
CA LEU A 189 4.39 -12.75 -17.63
C LEU A 189 5.09 -13.96 -17.00
N GLN A 190 6.12 -14.47 -17.67
CA GLN A 190 6.95 -15.60 -17.21
C GLN A 190 7.94 -15.14 -16.11
N LEU A 191 7.44 -14.88 -14.90
CA LEU A 191 8.26 -14.62 -13.72
C LEU A 191 8.48 -15.89 -12.89
N SER A 192 9.61 -15.96 -12.20
CA SER A 192 9.83 -17.01 -11.19
C SER A 192 8.78 -16.92 -10.08
N PHE A 193 8.36 -18.07 -9.55
CA PHE A 193 7.27 -18.18 -8.57
C PHE A 193 7.45 -17.23 -7.38
N GLY A 194 8.66 -17.16 -6.80
CA GLY A 194 8.94 -16.25 -5.68
C GLY A 194 8.77 -14.77 -6.02
N ARG A 195 9.10 -14.35 -7.24
CA ARG A 195 8.90 -12.95 -7.67
C ARG A 195 7.43 -12.65 -7.90
N LYS A 196 6.69 -13.60 -8.47
CA LYS A 196 5.23 -13.51 -8.67
C LYS A 196 4.51 -13.40 -7.33
N LEU A 197 4.82 -14.29 -6.38
CA LEU A 197 4.25 -14.30 -5.04
C LEU A 197 4.53 -12.99 -4.28
N ALA A 198 5.75 -12.46 -4.34
CA ALA A 198 6.08 -11.20 -3.67
C ALA A 198 5.23 -10.02 -4.16
N VAL A 199 4.97 -9.93 -5.47
CA VAL A 199 4.10 -8.89 -6.04
C VAL A 199 2.65 -9.10 -5.58
N LEU A 200 2.16 -10.33 -5.64
CA LEU A 200 0.80 -10.66 -5.18
C LEU A 200 0.58 -10.31 -3.71
N VAL A 201 1.55 -10.59 -2.83
CA VAL A 201 1.48 -10.22 -1.41
C VAL A 201 1.47 -8.70 -1.22
N CYS A 202 2.31 -7.97 -1.97
CA CYS A 202 2.38 -6.51 -1.85
C CYS A 202 1.05 -5.85 -2.19
N PHE A 203 0.47 -6.19 -3.35
CA PHE A 203 -0.81 -5.63 -3.79
C PHE A 203 -2.01 -6.23 -3.04
N GLY A 204 -1.89 -7.47 -2.55
CA GLY A 204 -2.90 -8.13 -1.73
C GLY A 204 -3.13 -7.46 -0.37
N THR A 205 -2.20 -6.64 0.13
CA THR A 205 -2.41 -5.87 1.37
C THR A 205 -3.62 -4.93 1.31
N ARG A 206 -4.10 -4.56 0.12
CA ARG A 206 -5.33 -3.78 -0.06
C ARG A 206 -6.60 -4.49 0.41
N ILE A 207 -6.56 -5.80 0.68
CA ILE A 207 -7.67 -6.51 1.32
C ILE A 207 -7.99 -5.90 2.70
N PHE A 208 -7.00 -5.34 3.40
CA PHE A 208 -7.23 -4.62 4.65
C PHE A 208 -8.02 -3.33 4.45
N ASP A 209 -7.80 -2.60 3.34
CA ASP A 209 -8.59 -1.43 2.98
C ASP A 209 -10.06 -1.82 2.74
N ILE A 210 -10.28 -2.91 1.99
CA ILE A 210 -11.61 -3.48 1.73
C ILE A 210 -12.34 -3.82 3.04
N ALA A 211 -11.65 -4.50 3.97
CA ALA A 211 -12.21 -4.87 5.27
C ALA A 211 -12.56 -3.64 6.11
N ALA A 212 -11.69 -2.64 6.17
CA ALA A 212 -11.91 -1.41 6.93
C ALA A 212 -13.11 -0.61 6.40
N ILE A 213 -13.23 -0.45 5.07
CA ILE A 213 -14.39 0.20 4.43
C ILE A 213 -15.67 -0.59 4.71
N SER A 214 -15.62 -1.92 4.65
CA SER A 214 -16.79 -2.78 4.94
C SER A 214 -17.29 -2.61 6.37
N VAL A 215 -16.40 -2.39 7.34
CA VAL A 215 -16.78 -2.07 8.72
C VAL A 215 -17.38 -0.66 8.82
N GLN A 216 -16.78 0.33 8.14
CA GLN A 216 -17.28 1.70 8.10
C GLN A 216 -18.73 1.80 7.58
N PHE A 217 -19.10 0.97 6.60
CA PHE A 217 -20.48 0.89 6.11
C PHE A 217 -21.53 0.65 7.20
N LYS A 218 -21.19 -0.08 8.27
CA LYS A 218 -22.12 -0.30 9.40
C LYS A 218 -22.48 1.00 10.11
N TYR A 219 -21.58 1.98 10.07
CA TYR A 219 -21.72 3.27 10.75
C TYR A 219 -22.28 4.37 9.84
N VAL A 220 -22.53 4.11 8.56
CA VAL A 220 -23.05 5.14 7.62
C VAL A 220 -24.41 5.68 8.05
N LYS A 221 -25.23 4.85 8.70
CA LYS A 221 -26.56 5.25 9.20
C LYS A 221 -26.50 6.31 10.30
N LEU A 222 -25.35 6.46 10.97
CA LEU A 222 -25.16 7.46 12.04
C LEU A 222 -25.24 8.90 11.51
N TRP A 223 -25.06 9.11 10.20
CA TRP A 223 -25.26 10.42 9.55
C TRP A 223 -26.71 10.92 9.56
N GLY A 224 -27.67 10.02 9.80
CA GLY A 224 -29.10 10.33 9.93
C GLY A 224 -29.63 10.27 11.37
N SER A 225 -28.77 10.19 12.38
CA SER A 225 -29.22 10.22 13.78
C SER A 225 -29.73 11.62 14.15
N SER A 226 -30.63 11.68 15.15
CA SER A 226 -31.15 12.93 15.71
C SER A 226 -30.08 13.72 16.48
N THR A 227 -29.07 13.04 17.04
CA THR A 227 -27.92 13.63 17.76
C THR A 227 -26.60 13.24 17.07
N PRO A 228 -26.28 13.81 15.90
CA PRO A 228 -25.12 13.38 15.12
C PRO A 228 -23.78 13.69 15.81
N SER A 229 -23.67 14.76 16.61
CA SER A 229 -22.45 15.07 17.39
C SER A 229 -22.04 13.94 18.35
N GLU A 230 -23.03 13.28 18.94
CA GLU A 230 -22.84 12.16 19.87
C GLU A 230 -22.59 10.85 19.12
N ALA A 231 -23.31 10.62 18.02
CA ALA A 231 -23.32 9.33 17.36
C ALA A 231 -22.14 9.12 16.40
N LEU A 232 -21.53 10.18 15.86
CA LEU A 232 -20.54 10.07 14.76
C LEU A 232 -19.14 9.63 15.19
N TRP A 233 -18.84 9.49 16.48
CA TRP A 233 -17.50 9.10 16.93
C TRP A 233 -16.95 7.78 16.33
N PRO A 234 -17.74 6.70 16.12
CA PRO A 234 -17.23 5.48 15.50
C PRO A 234 -16.89 5.68 14.03
N TRP A 235 -17.66 6.54 13.34
CA TRP A 235 -17.41 6.91 11.96
C TRP A 235 -16.07 7.62 11.81
N VAL A 236 -15.82 8.64 12.65
CA VAL A 236 -14.56 9.40 12.66
C VAL A 236 -13.37 8.51 13.00
N LEU A 237 -13.52 7.56 13.92
CA LEU A 237 -12.47 6.60 14.22
C LEU A 237 -12.14 5.72 12.99
N MET A 238 -13.18 5.22 12.30
CA MET A 238 -12.99 4.38 11.12
C MET A 238 -12.35 5.15 9.95
N THR A 239 -12.67 6.43 9.75
CA THR A 239 -11.99 7.23 8.70
C THR A 239 -10.49 7.32 8.95
N GLN A 240 -10.05 7.53 10.20
CA GLN A 240 -8.63 7.56 10.56
C GLN A 240 -7.94 6.21 10.32
N ILE A 241 -8.61 5.11 10.67
CA ILE A 241 -8.08 3.75 10.42
C ILE A 241 -7.94 3.49 8.92
N ILE A 242 -8.96 3.82 8.11
CA ILE A 242 -8.93 3.63 6.66
C ILE A 242 -7.80 4.44 6.04
N GLN A 243 -7.66 5.71 6.42
CA GLN A 243 -6.60 6.59 5.92
C GLN A 243 -5.20 6.01 6.18
N PHE A 244 -4.98 5.52 7.40
CA PHE A 244 -3.75 4.84 7.79
C PHE A 244 -3.49 3.57 6.95
N VAL A 245 -4.47 2.68 6.85
CA VAL A 245 -4.32 1.41 6.11
C VAL A 245 -4.01 1.70 4.64
N THR A 246 -4.65 2.69 4.05
CA THR A 246 -4.44 3.08 2.64
C THR A 246 -3.04 3.64 2.40
N ILE A 247 -2.50 4.47 3.32
CA ILE A 247 -1.14 5.00 3.20
C ILE A 247 -0.11 3.88 3.35
N ILE A 248 -0.29 2.98 4.32
CA ILE A 248 0.60 1.83 4.48
C ILE A 248 0.56 0.93 3.26
N SER A 249 -0.63 0.57 2.76
CA SER A 249 -0.76 -0.30 1.59
C SER A 249 -0.13 0.33 0.34
N ALA A 250 -0.11 1.67 0.23
CA ALA A 250 0.62 2.38 -0.83
C ALA A 250 2.15 2.35 -0.68
N CYS A 251 2.67 2.18 0.53
CA CYS A 251 4.10 2.09 0.80
C CYS A 251 4.66 0.66 0.62
N VAL A 252 3.84 -0.37 0.85
CA VAL A 252 4.26 -1.79 0.83
C VAL A 252 5.02 -2.20 -0.45
N PRO A 253 4.57 -1.87 -1.68
CA PRO A 253 5.26 -2.28 -2.90
C PRO A 253 6.72 -1.78 -2.99
N TYR A 254 7.02 -0.63 -2.37
CA TYR A 254 8.36 -0.04 -2.35
C TYR A 254 9.27 -0.68 -1.31
N LEU A 255 8.71 -1.27 -0.25
CA LEU A 255 9.45 -1.95 0.81
C LEU A 255 9.91 -3.36 0.42
N ARG A 256 9.44 -3.90 -0.72
CA ARG A 256 9.80 -5.22 -1.22
C ARG A 256 11.32 -5.51 -1.20
N PRO A 257 12.23 -4.64 -1.68
CA PRO A 257 13.66 -4.91 -1.65
C PRO A 257 14.19 -5.13 -0.24
N LEU A 258 13.67 -4.39 0.76
CA LEU A 258 14.05 -4.57 2.16
C LEU A 258 13.54 -5.91 2.70
N LEU A 259 12.29 -6.27 2.40
CA LEU A 259 11.71 -7.55 2.84
C LEU A 259 12.44 -8.75 2.25
N THR A 260 12.99 -8.64 1.04
CA THR A 260 13.84 -9.68 0.44
C THR A 260 15.29 -9.64 0.91
N SER A 261 15.76 -8.52 1.46
CA SER A 261 17.12 -8.36 1.99
C SER A 261 17.24 -8.72 3.46
N TYR A 262 16.14 -8.81 4.21
CA TYR A 262 16.14 -9.51 5.49
C TYR A 262 16.30 -11.00 5.21
N PRO A 263 17.42 -11.64 5.57
CA PRO A 263 17.54 -13.08 5.51
C PRO A 263 16.71 -13.63 6.67
N SER A 264 15.39 -13.66 6.52
CA SER A 264 14.55 -14.55 7.30
C SER A 264 15.03 -15.95 6.95
N GLY A 265 15.77 -16.58 7.88
CA GLY A 265 16.48 -17.86 7.76
C GLY A 265 15.62 -19.09 7.44
N MET A 266 14.47 -18.91 6.80
CA MET A 266 13.56 -19.96 6.34
C MET A 266 13.56 -20.16 4.82
N PHE A 267 14.03 -19.21 4.00
CA PHE A 267 14.04 -19.37 2.53
C PHE A 267 15.43 -19.60 1.91
N THR A 268 16.50 -19.39 2.68
CA THR A 268 17.89 -19.59 2.21
C THR A 268 18.31 -21.06 2.15
N ASN A 269 17.51 -21.98 2.71
CA ASN A 269 17.84 -23.40 2.66
C ASN A 269 17.66 -24.01 1.26
N ASP A 270 16.74 -23.48 0.44
CA ASP A 270 16.49 -24.07 -0.89
C ASP A 270 17.52 -23.63 -1.95
N GLU A 271 18.00 -22.38 -1.90
CA GLU A 271 19.02 -21.91 -2.85
C GLU A 271 20.42 -22.47 -2.52
N ILE A 272 20.77 -22.58 -1.23
CA ILE A 272 22.02 -23.22 -0.80
C ILE A 272 21.95 -24.74 -1.06
N ARG A 273 20.82 -25.41 -0.80
CA ARG A 273 20.66 -26.84 -1.11
C ARG A 273 20.75 -27.12 -2.62
N ARG A 274 20.14 -26.29 -3.48
CA ARG A 274 20.28 -26.42 -4.95
C ARG A 274 21.71 -26.21 -5.44
N LYS A 275 22.45 -25.25 -4.89
CA LYS A 275 23.87 -25.06 -5.24
C LYS A 275 24.74 -26.24 -4.75
N ARG A 276 24.45 -26.80 -3.58
CA ARG A 276 25.16 -27.97 -3.05
C ARG A 276 24.91 -29.23 -3.89
N THR A 277 23.67 -29.47 -4.32
CA THR A 277 23.35 -30.61 -5.20
C THR A 277 23.99 -30.49 -6.58
N LYS A 278 24.06 -29.29 -7.18
CA LYS A 278 24.75 -29.10 -8.48
C LYS A 278 26.27 -29.23 -8.38
N GLY A 279 26.89 -28.90 -7.24
CA GLY A 279 28.32 -29.12 -7.00
C GLY A 279 28.68 -30.60 -6.90
N THR A 280 27.84 -31.41 -6.25
CA THR A 280 28.13 -32.85 -6.07
C THR A 280 28.08 -33.65 -7.37
N TYR A 281 27.22 -33.30 -8.34
CA TYR A 281 27.20 -33.96 -9.65
C TYR A 281 28.30 -33.51 -10.61
N ALA A 282 28.90 -32.32 -10.39
CA ALA A 282 30.03 -31.86 -11.20
C ALA A 282 31.35 -32.50 -10.75
N VAL A 283 31.52 -32.77 -9.44
CA VAL A 283 32.73 -33.42 -8.91
C VAL A 283 32.80 -34.92 -9.25
N SER A 284 31.66 -35.60 -9.40
CA SER A 284 31.66 -37.03 -9.72
C SER A 284 32.00 -37.36 -11.18
N ARG A 285 32.08 -36.36 -12.06
CA ARG A 285 32.32 -36.57 -13.51
C ARG A 285 33.79 -36.46 -13.91
N ASP A 286 34.64 -35.88 -13.05
CA ASP A 286 36.07 -35.69 -13.32
C ASP A 286 36.92 -36.89 -12.85
N ASP A 287 36.48 -37.61 -11.81
CA ASP A 287 37.20 -38.79 -11.31
C ASP A 287 37.04 -40.06 -12.17
N THR A 288 36.05 -40.09 -13.07
CA THR A 288 35.81 -41.30 -13.91
C THR A 288 36.71 -41.30 -15.16
N ASP A 289 37.13 -40.13 -15.65
CA ASP A 289 37.98 -40.01 -16.84
C ASP A 289 39.48 -40.19 -16.53
N LEU A 290 39.91 -39.99 -15.28
CA LEU A 290 41.30 -40.23 -14.86
C LEU A 290 41.63 -41.70 -14.58
N VAL A 291 40.63 -42.55 -14.32
CA VAL A 291 40.83 -44.00 -14.12
C VAL A 291 40.97 -44.74 -15.45
N GLY A 292 40.31 -44.27 -16.53
CA GLY A 292 40.39 -44.88 -17.86
C GLY A 292 41.73 -44.66 -18.59
N LEU A 293 42.48 -43.60 -18.25
CA LEU A 293 43.76 -43.28 -18.89
C LEU A 293 44.97 -43.95 -18.21
N ARG A 294 44.80 -44.53 -17.01
CA ARG A 294 45.90 -45.17 -16.28
C ARG A 294 46.09 -46.65 -16.66
N ASP A 295 45.05 -47.28 -17.20
CA ASP A 295 45.06 -48.71 -17.57
C ASP A 295 45.62 -48.98 -18.98
N SER A 296 45.66 -47.95 -19.84
CA SER A 296 46.20 -48.03 -21.20
C SER A 296 47.73 -47.89 -21.28
N SER A 297 48.40 -47.51 -20.19
CA SER A 297 49.86 -47.27 -20.19
C SER A 297 50.72 -48.45 -19.71
N ILE A 298 50.13 -49.62 -19.41
CA ILE A 298 50.86 -50.81 -18.88
C ILE A 298 51.21 -51.85 -19.96
N LYS A 299 50.68 -51.75 -21.18
CA LYS A 299 50.95 -52.72 -22.26
C LYS A 299 51.73 -52.14 -23.44
N SER A 300 53.04 -51.97 -23.29
CA SER A 300 53.97 -52.16 -24.42
C SER A 300 55.42 -52.14 -23.94
N LYS A 301 56.00 -53.34 -23.81
CA LYS A 301 57.46 -53.53 -23.72
C LYS A 301 57.86 -54.49 -24.84
N PRO A 302 58.88 -54.17 -25.64
CA PRO A 302 59.79 -55.18 -26.16
C PRO A 302 61.24 -54.91 -25.74
N PRO A 303 62.12 -55.92 -25.78
CA PRO A 303 63.45 -55.86 -25.20
C PRO A 303 64.56 -55.45 -26.19
N SER A 304 65.60 -54.83 -25.62
CA SER A 304 67.03 -54.78 -25.98
C SER A 304 67.49 -55.18 -27.40
N SER A 305 68.35 -54.37 -28.03
CA SER A 305 69.81 -54.54 -27.93
C SER A 305 70.61 -53.74 -28.99
N HIS A 306 71.84 -53.37 -28.59
CA HIS A 306 73.05 -53.09 -29.38
C HIS A 306 73.32 -51.74 -30.08
N ASP A 307 74.37 -51.09 -29.53
CA ASP A 307 75.55 -50.47 -30.14
C ASP A 307 75.53 -49.04 -30.74
N MET A 308 76.01 -48.09 -29.92
CA MET A 308 77.22 -47.22 -30.07
C MET A 308 77.54 -46.42 -31.38
N PRO A 309 78.39 -45.36 -31.30
CA PRO A 309 78.12 -44.04 -31.89
C PRO A 309 79.12 -43.56 -32.96
N SER A 310 78.82 -42.46 -33.67
CA SER A 310 79.78 -41.53 -34.30
C SER A 310 79.04 -40.31 -34.89
N THR A 311 79.23 -39.10 -34.33
CA THR A 311 80.08 -37.97 -34.83
C THR A 311 79.55 -37.19 -36.03
N SER A 312 79.42 -35.87 -35.79
CA SER A 312 79.81 -34.74 -36.65
C SER A 312 79.21 -34.62 -38.06
N TYR A 313 78.48 -33.54 -38.34
CA TYR A 313 78.96 -32.26 -38.89
C TYR A 313 77.86 -31.19 -38.76
#